data_AF-A0A969S2W1-F1
#
_entry.id   AF-A0A969S2W1-F1
#
_cell.length_a   1.000
_cell.length_b   1.000
_cell.length_c   1.000
_cell.angle_alpha   90.00
_cell.angle_beta   90.00
_cell.angle_gamma   90.00
#
_symmetry.space_group_name_H-M   'P 1'
#
loop_
_entity.id
_entity.type
_entity.pdbx_description
1 polymer ?
#
loop_
_entity_poly.entity_id
_entity_poly.type
_entity_poly.pdbx_seq_one_letter_code
_entity_poly.pdbx_strand_id
1 'polypeptide(L)'
;MEALWEQDKTQLIQLGGLLQRLSAQAIRLPQEIVEAIAARATELVGSPLSAIDQLVQCVQESLPQWDVEDLQVMARPYAFAMRGQEVELPEDQNWEEISEMEQGRLAMAIAHWILTEQENRG
;
A
#
# COMPACT_ATOMS: atom_id res chain seq x y z
N MET A 1 -21.82 18.17 -11.06
CA MET A 1 -21.84 17.84 -9.62
C MET A 1 -21.92 16.33 -9.35
N GLU A 2 -22.25 15.49 -10.34
CA GLU A 2 -22.29 14.01 -10.18
C GLU A 2 -20.91 13.31 -10.15
N ALA A 3 -19.88 13.89 -10.78
CA ALA A 3 -18.56 13.25 -10.90
C ALA A 3 -17.82 13.00 -9.56
N LEU A 4 -18.06 13.85 -8.55
CA LEU A 4 -17.41 13.72 -7.23
C LEU A 4 -17.96 12.56 -6.41
N TRP A 5 -19.22 12.15 -6.62
CA TRP A 5 -19.85 11.05 -5.86
C TRP A 5 -19.63 9.66 -6.51
N GLU A 6 -19.34 9.63 -7.81
CA GLU A 6 -19.05 8.40 -8.55
C GLU A 6 -17.62 7.89 -8.28
N GLN A 7 -16.67 8.83 -8.15
CA GLN A 7 -15.27 8.55 -7.81
C GLN A 7 -15.14 7.96 -6.41
N ASP A 8 -15.85 8.54 -5.43
CA ASP A 8 -15.85 8.09 -4.03
C ASP A 8 -16.40 6.66 -3.91
N LYS A 9 -17.51 6.33 -4.59
CA LYS A 9 -18.06 4.96 -4.63
C LYS A 9 -17.12 3.97 -5.30
N THR A 10 -16.48 4.39 -6.39
CA THR A 10 -15.56 3.53 -7.14
C THR A 10 -14.32 3.24 -6.30
N GLN A 11 -13.78 4.25 -5.60
CA GLN A 11 -12.72 4.09 -4.61
C GLN A 11 -13.14 3.12 -3.50
N LEU A 12 -14.32 3.30 -2.89
CA LEU A 12 -14.81 2.43 -1.81
C LEU A 12 -14.99 0.98 -2.25
N ILE A 13 -15.50 0.74 -3.47
CA ILE A 13 -15.64 -0.62 -4.03
C ILE A 13 -14.26 -1.25 -4.33
N GLN A 14 -13.31 -0.45 -4.82
CA GLN A 14 -11.94 -0.89 -5.11
C GLN A 14 -11.17 -1.23 -3.82
N LEU A 15 -11.25 -0.36 -2.81
CA LEU A 15 -10.77 -0.59 -1.45
C LEU A 15 -11.36 -1.87 -0.85
N GLY A 16 -12.67 -2.10 -1.01
CA GLY A 16 -13.33 -3.32 -0.55
C GLY A 16 -12.78 -4.59 -1.21
N GLY A 17 -12.58 -4.58 -2.53
CA GLY A 17 -12.01 -5.72 -3.26
C GLY A 17 -10.54 -5.98 -2.91
N LEU A 18 -9.78 -4.92 -2.65
CA LEU A 18 -8.40 -4.96 -2.18
C LEU A 18 -8.29 -5.59 -0.78
N LEU A 19 -9.07 -5.08 0.18
CA LEU A 19 -9.17 -5.60 1.55
C LEU A 19 -9.60 -7.07 1.58
N GLN A 20 -10.49 -7.47 0.68
CA GLN A 20 -10.94 -8.86 0.59
C GLN A 20 -9.83 -9.81 0.09
N ARG A 21 -8.95 -9.35 -0.80
CA ARG A 21 -7.78 -10.13 -1.28
C ARG A 21 -6.65 -10.17 -0.25
N LEU A 22 -6.48 -9.11 0.54
CA LEU A 22 -5.52 -9.07 1.65
C LEU A 22 -5.98 -9.95 2.83
N SER A 23 -7.25 -9.89 3.20
CA SER A 23 -7.82 -10.76 4.26
C SER A 23 -7.80 -12.24 3.89
N ALA A 24 -7.89 -12.58 2.60
CA ALA A 24 -7.71 -13.95 2.12
C ALA A 24 -6.28 -14.50 2.33
N GLN A 25 -5.28 -13.64 2.51
CA GLN A 25 -3.89 -14.02 2.80
C GLN A 25 -3.61 -14.19 4.30
N ALA A 26 -4.65 -14.22 5.15
CA ALA A 26 -4.59 -14.45 6.60
C ALA A 26 -3.81 -13.39 7.42
N ILE A 27 -3.42 -12.28 6.81
CA ILE A 27 -2.71 -11.20 7.50
C ILE A 27 -3.73 -10.35 8.27
N ARG A 28 -3.62 -10.34 9.60
CA ARG A 28 -4.41 -9.42 10.45
C ARG A 28 -3.77 -8.03 10.46
N LEU A 29 -4.10 -7.27 9.43
CA LEU A 29 -3.73 -5.86 9.29
C LEU A 29 -4.76 -4.96 9.99
N PRO A 30 -4.34 -3.85 10.62
CA PRO A 30 -5.26 -2.81 11.05
C PRO A 30 -5.92 -2.23 9.80
N GLN A 31 -7.25 -2.27 9.76
CA GLN A 31 -8.02 -1.78 8.62
C GLN A 31 -7.69 -0.31 8.30
N GLU A 32 -7.46 0.50 9.34
CA GLU A 32 -7.08 1.91 9.23
C GLU A 32 -5.80 2.13 8.41
N ILE A 33 -4.79 1.27 8.58
CA ILE A 33 -3.51 1.37 7.85
C ILE A 33 -3.73 1.07 6.37
N VAL A 34 -4.51 0.02 6.06
CA VAL A 34 -4.78 -0.38 4.68
C VAL A 34 -5.64 0.67 3.97
N GLU A 35 -6.65 1.20 4.65
CA GLU A 35 -7.50 2.26 4.12
C GLU A 35 -6.71 3.53 3.83
N ALA A 36 -5.84 3.96 4.75
CA ALA A 36 -4.99 5.13 4.56
C ALA A 36 -4.02 4.95 3.38
N ILE A 37 -3.34 3.81 3.29
CA ILE A 37 -2.42 3.49 2.18
C ILE A 37 -3.18 3.48 0.85
N ALA A 38 -4.36 2.86 0.79
CA ALA A 38 -5.12 2.73 -0.45
C ALA A 38 -5.77 4.04 -0.90
N ALA A 39 -6.25 4.88 0.03
CA ALA A 39 -6.70 6.23 -0.28
C ALA A 39 -5.56 7.04 -0.90
N ARG A 40 -4.39 7.06 -0.24
CA ARG A 40 -3.22 7.80 -0.72
C ARG A 40 -2.70 7.26 -2.05
N ALA A 41 -2.62 5.94 -2.20
CA ALA A 41 -2.22 5.32 -3.47
C ALA A 41 -3.13 5.74 -4.61
N THR A 42 -4.45 5.81 -4.39
CA THR A 42 -5.39 6.24 -5.44
C THR A 42 -5.19 7.70 -5.85
N GLU A 43 -4.79 8.57 -4.93
CA GLU A 43 -4.44 9.95 -5.26
C GLU A 43 -3.12 10.07 -6.04
N LEU A 44 -2.19 9.15 -5.81
CA LEU A 44 -0.84 9.19 -6.38
C LEU A 44 -0.72 8.46 -7.73
N VAL A 45 -1.66 7.57 -8.06
CA VAL A 45 -1.74 6.92 -9.37
C VAL A 45 -1.82 7.98 -10.48
N GLY A 46 -0.86 7.95 -11.41
CA GLY A 46 -0.76 8.91 -12.50
C GLY A 46 -0.08 10.24 -12.12
N SER A 47 0.42 10.37 -10.89
CA SER A 47 1.27 11.50 -10.50
C SER A 47 2.64 11.44 -11.22
N PRO A 48 3.33 12.59 -11.39
CA PRO A 48 4.67 12.61 -12.00
C PRO A 48 5.78 12.13 -11.04
N LEU A 49 5.42 11.61 -9.86
CA LEU A 49 6.37 11.16 -8.84
C LEU A 49 7.00 9.83 -9.25
N SER A 50 8.23 9.59 -8.77
CA SER A 50 8.86 8.29 -8.95
C SER A 50 8.11 7.20 -8.20
N ALA A 51 8.24 5.93 -8.62
CA ALA A 51 7.63 4.81 -7.91
C ALA A 51 8.05 4.75 -6.42
N ILE A 52 9.31 5.10 -6.12
CA ILE A 52 9.81 5.20 -4.74
C ILE A 52 9.07 6.29 -3.97
N ASP A 53 8.93 7.48 -4.54
CA ASP A 53 8.27 8.60 -3.87
C ASP A 53 6.78 8.33 -3.65
N GLN A 54 6.11 7.67 -4.60
CA GLN A 54 4.72 7.26 -4.47
C GLN A 54 4.55 6.26 -3.31
N LEU A 55 5.43 5.26 -3.21
CA LEU A 55 5.42 4.28 -2.13
C LEU A 55 5.66 4.92 -0.76
N VAL A 56 6.68 5.79 -0.67
CA VAL A 56 7.02 6.48 0.57
C VAL A 56 5.86 7.35 1.05
N GLN A 57 5.21 8.10 0.16
CA GLN A 57 4.06 8.91 0.53
C GLN A 57 2.85 8.08 0.97
N CYS A 58 2.61 6.91 0.36
CA CYS A 58 1.54 6.01 0.81
C CYS A 58 1.76 5.51 2.24
N VAL A 59 3.01 5.23 2.61
CA VAL A 59 3.34 4.57 3.88
C VAL A 59 3.62 5.56 5.00
N GLN A 60 4.21 6.72 4.71
CA GLN A 60 4.61 7.71 5.71
C GLN A 60 3.43 8.20 6.57
N GLU A 61 2.24 8.30 5.99
CA GLU A 61 1.05 8.74 6.73
C GLU A 61 0.53 7.69 7.71
N SER A 62 0.66 6.41 7.35
CA SER A 62 0.25 5.29 8.20
C SER A 62 1.33 4.89 9.21
N LEU A 63 2.59 5.25 8.94
CA LEU A 63 3.76 4.92 9.74
C LEU A 63 4.61 6.18 10.03
N PRO A 64 4.07 7.16 10.77
CA PRO A 64 4.73 8.44 11.02
C PRO A 64 6.00 8.32 11.87
N GLN A 65 6.23 7.19 12.53
CA GLN A 65 7.44 6.92 13.31
C GLN A 65 8.68 6.64 12.44
N TRP A 66 8.50 6.36 11.15
CA TRP A 66 9.58 6.07 10.23
C TRP A 66 10.06 7.33 9.50
N ASP A 67 11.39 7.50 9.45
CA ASP A 67 12.00 8.56 8.67
C ASP A 67 11.88 8.29 7.17
N VAL A 68 11.74 9.37 6.39
CA VAL A 68 11.60 9.32 4.92
C VAL A 68 12.77 8.55 4.29
N GLU A 69 13.98 8.75 4.79
CA GLU A 69 15.20 8.13 4.25
C GLU A 69 15.16 6.60 4.44
N ASP A 70 14.68 6.13 5.60
CA ASP A 70 14.52 4.70 5.87
C ASP A 70 13.40 4.10 5.01
N LEU A 71 12.28 4.81 4.86
CA LEU A 71 11.19 4.40 3.98
C LEU A 71 11.66 4.31 2.51
N GLN A 72 12.51 5.24 2.06
CA GLN A 72 13.10 5.18 0.71
C GLN A 72 13.98 3.93 0.54
N VAL A 73 14.77 3.56 1.55
CA VAL A 73 15.55 2.32 1.52
C VAL A 73 14.64 1.10 1.44
N MET A 74 13.53 1.08 2.20
CA MET A 74 12.54 0.02 2.14
C MET A 74 11.79 -0.04 0.80
N ALA A 75 11.54 1.10 0.16
CA ALA A 75 10.81 1.19 -1.11
C ALA A 75 11.61 0.71 -2.32
N ARG A 76 12.95 0.83 -2.28
CA ARG A 76 13.85 0.43 -3.39
C ARG A 76 13.59 -0.99 -3.94
N PRO A 77 13.54 -2.06 -3.13
CA PRO A 77 13.28 -3.39 -3.65
C PRO A 77 11.95 -3.48 -4.39
N TYR A 78 10.92 -2.71 -4.00
CA TYR A 78 9.63 -2.70 -4.67
C TYR A 78 9.66 -1.91 -5.99
N ALA A 79 10.26 -0.71 -5.97
CA ALA A 79 10.35 0.13 -7.17
C ALA A 79 11.26 -0.47 -8.26
N PHE A 80 12.24 -1.30 -7.87
CA PHE A 80 13.16 -1.95 -8.80
C PHE A 80 12.95 -3.46 -8.93
N ALA A 81 11.95 -4.03 -8.25
CA ALA A 81 11.58 -5.43 -8.45
C ALA A 81 11.18 -5.60 -9.92
N MET A 82 11.97 -6.38 -10.67
CA MET A 82 11.49 -6.90 -11.94
C MET A 82 10.23 -7.71 -11.64
N ARG A 83 9.13 -7.49 -12.40
CA ARG A 83 7.83 -8.18 -12.23
C ARG A 83 8.05 -9.64 -11.83
N GLY A 84 7.67 -10.00 -10.61
CA GLY A 84 7.77 -11.37 -10.11
C GLY A 84 8.53 -11.56 -8.80
N GLN A 85 9.05 -10.51 -8.16
CA GLN A 85 9.49 -10.65 -6.77
C GLN A 85 8.24 -10.69 -5.87
N GLU A 86 7.80 -11.90 -5.54
CA GLU A 86 6.79 -12.13 -4.50
C GLU A 86 7.33 -11.53 -3.21
N VAL A 87 6.57 -10.58 -2.67
CA VAL A 87 6.88 -10.03 -1.37
C VAL A 87 6.49 -11.11 -0.38
N GLU A 88 7.47 -11.65 0.35
CA GLU A 88 7.21 -12.55 1.45
C GLU A 88 6.44 -11.77 2.52
N LEU A 89 5.12 -11.96 2.53
CA LEU A 89 4.28 -11.46 3.59
C LEU A 89 4.45 -12.41 4.78
N PRO A 90 4.61 -11.90 6.01
CA PRO A 90 4.70 -12.76 7.17
C PRO A 90 3.40 -13.57 7.30
N GLU A 91 3.52 -14.90 7.28
CA GLU A 91 2.41 -15.82 7.50
C GLU A 91 1.95 -15.76 8.97
N ASP A 92 0.64 -15.71 9.19
CA ASP A 92 -0.04 -15.94 10.48
C ASP A 92 0.33 -15.03 11.68
N GLN A 93 0.91 -13.86 11.46
CA GLN A 93 1.24 -12.94 12.57
C GLN A 93 0.32 -11.72 12.62
N ASN A 94 -0.12 -11.38 13.84
CA ASN A 94 -0.87 -10.16 14.10
C ASN A 94 0.06 -8.95 13.89
N TRP A 95 -0.45 -7.88 13.30
CA TRP A 95 0.31 -6.65 13.08
C TRP A 95 1.00 -6.13 14.35
N GLU A 96 0.34 -6.26 15.50
CA GLU A 96 0.89 -5.85 16.80
C GLU A 96 2.00 -6.77 17.34
N GLU A 97 2.14 -7.97 16.78
CA GLU A 97 3.11 -8.99 17.22
C GLU A 97 4.40 -8.97 16.38
N ILE A 98 4.37 -8.34 15.20
CA ILE A 98 5.54 -8.17 14.32
C ILE A 98 6.34 -6.91 14.68
N SER A 99 7.64 -6.93 14.40
CA SER A 99 8.52 -5.79 14.63
C SER A 99 8.13 -4.59 13.77
N GLU A 100 8.49 -3.37 14.19
CA GLU A 100 8.25 -2.15 13.40
C GLU A 100 8.83 -2.25 11.99
N MET A 101 9.96 -2.96 11.82
CA MET A 101 10.58 -3.16 10.51
C MET A 101 9.75 -4.09 9.63
N GLU A 102 9.14 -5.12 10.20
CA GLU A 102 8.21 -6.00 9.50
C GLU A 102 6.90 -5.26 9.16
N GLN A 103 6.40 -4.43 10.06
CA GLN A 103 5.26 -3.53 9.81
C GLN A 103 5.53 -2.59 8.63
N GLY A 104 6.71 -1.95 8.60
CA GLY A 104 7.15 -1.09 7.51
C GLY A 104 7.25 -1.83 6.17
N ARG A 105 7.83 -3.03 6.15
CA ARG A 105 7.90 -3.85 4.95
C ARG A 105 6.53 -4.28 4.45
N LEU A 106 5.64 -4.69 5.35
CA LEU A 106 4.29 -5.12 5.03
C LEU A 106 3.45 -3.95 4.48
N ALA A 107 3.57 -2.76 5.09
CA ALA A 107 2.95 -1.54 4.56
C ALA A 107 3.45 -1.18 3.15
N MET A 108 4.77 -1.27 2.91
CA MET A 108 5.36 -1.07 1.59
C MET A 108 4.88 -2.09 0.56
N ALA A 109 4.78 -3.36 0.95
CA ALA A 109 4.26 -4.44 0.11
C ALA A 109 2.83 -4.14 -0.37
N ILE A 110 1.98 -3.72 0.58
CA ILE A 110 0.59 -3.37 0.31
C ILE A 110 0.52 -2.14 -0.61
N ALA A 111 1.26 -1.08 -0.30
CA ALA A 111 1.33 0.13 -1.14
C ALA A 111 1.73 -0.21 -2.57
N HIS A 112 2.78 -1.01 -2.75
CA HIS A 112 3.25 -1.46 -4.07
C HIS A 112 2.21 -2.28 -4.81
N TRP A 113 1.55 -3.22 -4.11
CA TRP A 113 0.51 -4.05 -4.71
C TRP A 113 -0.69 -3.21 -5.18
N ILE A 114 -1.13 -2.24 -4.36
CA ILE A 114 -2.21 -1.32 -4.72
C ILE A 114 -1.83 -0.49 -5.95
N LEU A 115 -0.66 0.17 -5.93
CA LEU A 115 -0.20 1.01 -7.04
C LEU A 115 -0.12 0.18 -8.33
N THR A 116 0.45 -1.02 -8.28
CA THR A 116 0.58 -1.92 -9.43
C THR A 116 -0.78 -2.39 -9.97
N GLU A 117 -1.73 -2.75 -9.10
CA GLU A 117 -3.07 -3.18 -9.51
C GLU A 117 -3.85 -2.02 -10.16
N GLN A 118 -3.67 -0.79 -9.67
CA GLN A 118 -4.31 0.40 -10.24
C GLN A 118 -3.66 0.81 -11.57
N GLU A 119 -2.33 0.77 -11.69
CA GLU A 119 -1.62 1.07 -12.94
C GLU A 119 -1.97 0.10 -14.07
N ASN A 120 -2.09 -1.21 -13.80
CA ASN A 120 -2.46 -2.20 -14.81
C ASN A 120 -3.90 -2.06 -15.34
N ARG A 121 -4.71 -1.20 -14.72
CA ARG A 121 -6.11 -0.93 -15.10
C ARG A 121 -6.30 0.40 -15.84
N GLY A 122 -5.24 1.20 -15.98
CA GLY A 122 -5.20 2.45 -16.73
C GLY A 122 -4.87 2.29 -18.21
#